data_AF-A0A8B7PIT8-F1
#
_entry.id   AF-A0A8B7PIT8-F1
#
_cell.length_a   1.000
_cell.length_b   1.000
_cell.length_c   1.000
_cell.angle_alpha   90.00
_cell.angle_beta   90.00
_cell.angle_gamma   90.00
#
_symmetry.space_group_name_H-M   'P 1'
#
loop_
_entity.id
_entity.type
_entity.pdbx_description
1 polymer ?
#
loop_
_entity_poly.entity_id
_entity_poly.type
_entity_poly.pdbx_seq_one_letter_code
_entity_poly.pdbx_strand_id
1 'polypeptide(L)'
;MATAILVCEICAEEFDSKTHKPLCLECGHTFCFSCISSLMKNSENKHCPKCRKQISKPAKQIPVNYSIIAANSQGCKRKRSPDSKKLCLQHAKVMEYLCMDCMAPMCSKCLTDNHATHKAKLLDDLCQENDHDDSRAKVHAALNNKLQKLNDMALVANGTLKLMNDITNLKTDIEGFNVSVDARIKSTEEDLQAWSNMDSSDENAKNKCREMLCHINSEHEENLKFTDIKKKLDSATKKCNLLVPTTPSHELMPNDTHWTVTDLSSWKRAIASLINERKPSTLTVVSTHTSPIPGLRLLLSSLTEHNLRNIYLMPMDSFWKPAGQTDDEIGTIIKESGDRLKRLYGTPAQILAYSNNETRPPKKLGVRLSSMKDVERCAEVARVGASVRDVCFVRGVPYNTGVYLRGISWMPCQWHFPDLKDSDLDWFFAILSPVYFPLKYLNLVLPRDSLSEAGARRLLMKMAADFTNMAIYCEPHSEIMTSNETAIECWELSTISIIIGYFQEFTT
;
A
#
# COMPACT_ATOMS: atom_id res chain seq x y z
N MET A 1 -33.46 -24.31 38.09
CA MET A 1 -32.68 -23.91 39.29
C MET A 1 -32.43 -22.42 39.19
N ALA A 2 -32.73 -21.65 40.23
CA ALA A 2 -32.61 -20.20 40.22
C ALA A 2 -31.16 -19.76 39.93
N THR A 3 -30.95 -19.00 38.87
CA THR A 3 -29.68 -18.32 38.62
C THR A 3 -29.57 -17.17 39.62
N ALA A 4 -28.75 -17.34 40.65
CA ALA A 4 -28.46 -16.26 41.59
C ALA A 4 -27.75 -15.10 40.84
N ILE A 5 -28.43 -13.95 40.76
CA ILE A 5 -27.87 -12.71 40.23
C ILE A 5 -26.97 -12.12 41.33
N LEU A 6 -25.70 -11.85 41.01
CA LEU A 6 -24.75 -11.27 41.95
C LEU A 6 -24.80 -9.73 41.85
N VAL A 7 -25.22 -9.09 42.93
CA VAL A 7 -25.35 -7.64 43.06
C VAL A 7 -24.38 -7.07 44.08
N CYS A 8 -24.05 -5.78 43.97
CA CYS A 8 -23.26 -5.08 44.95
C CYS A 8 -24.03 -4.91 46.27
N GLU A 9 -23.46 -5.32 47.41
CA GLU A 9 -24.13 -5.23 48.72
C GLU A 9 -24.33 -3.78 49.23
N ILE A 10 -23.78 -2.76 48.55
CA ILE A 10 -23.94 -1.34 48.93
C ILE A 10 -25.07 -0.68 48.14
N CYS A 11 -25.05 -0.75 46.81
CA CYS A 11 -26.06 -0.13 45.95
C CYS A 11 -27.16 -1.08 45.48
N ALA A 12 -27.04 -2.38 45.75
CA ALA A 12 -27.90 -3.45 45.25
C ALA A 12 -28.00 -3.53 43.71
N GLU A 13 -27.11 -2.86 42.96
CA GLU A 13 -27.05 -2.93 41.51
C GLU A 13 -26.19 -4.11 41.02
N GLU A 14 -26.52 -4.64 39.84
CA GLU A 14 -25.77 -5.71 39.18
C GLU A 14 -24.36 -5.25 38.81
N PHE A 15 -23.40 -6.17 38.91
CA PHE A 15 -22.04 -5.89 38.48
C PHE A 15 -21.93 -5.85 36.95
N ASP A 16 -21.23 -4.84 36.42
CA ASP A 16 -20.99 -4.64 34.99
C ASP A 16 -19.51 -4.37 34.68
N SER A 17 -19.16 -4.34 33.38
CA SER A 17 -17.77 -4.11 32.92
C SER A 17 -17.39 -2.63 32.82
N LYS A 18 -18.31 -1.71 33.10
CA LYS A 18 -18.22 -0.26 32.85
C LYS A 18 -18.14 0.52 34.17
N THR A 19 -19.26 0.80 34.80
CA THR A 19 -19.38 1.68 35.97
C THR A 19 -19.51 0.89 37.26
N HIS A 20 -20.17 -0.28 37.21
CA HIS A 20 -20.37 -1.18 38.34
C HIS A 20 -19.36 -2.33 38.36
N LYS A 21 -18.09 -2.04 38.09
CA LYS A 21 -17.02 -3.05 38.08
C LYS A 21 -16.83 -3.65 39.48
N PRO A 22 -16.90 -4.98 39.65
CA PRO A 22 -16.71 -5.62 40.95
C PRO A 22 -15.26 -5.55 41.41
N LEU A 23 -14.93 -4.71 42.38
CA LEU A 23 -13.60 -4.61 42.98
C LEU A 23 -13.45 -5.59 44.13
N CYS A 24 -12.46 -6.48 44.04
CA CYS A 24 -12.13 -7.40 45.13
C CYS A 24 -11.10 -6.73 46.05
N LEU A 25 -11.54 -6.39 47.26
CA LEU A 25 -10.67 -5.82 48.28
C LEU A 25 -9.67 -6.87 48.78
N GLU A 26 -8.57 -6.43 49.41
CA GLU A 26 -7.53 -7.34 49.97
C GLU A 26 -8.09 -8.30 51.02
N CYS A 27 -9.24 -7.97 51.63
CA CYS A 27 -9.95 -8.84 52.56
C CYS A 27 -10.82 -9.92 51.90
N GLY A 28 -10.92 -9.95 50.56
CA GLY A 28 -11.73 -10.90 49.79
C GLY A 28 -13.18 -10.48 49.51
N HIS A 29 -13.68 -9.40 50.13
CA HIS A 29 -15.03 -8.88 49.86
C HIS A 29 -15.07 -8.06 48.57
N THR A 30 -16.20 -8.12 47.86
CA THR A 30 -16.36 -7.50 46.55
C THR A 30 -17.48 -6.46 46.54
N PHE A 31 -17.19 -5.26 46.02
CA PHE A 31 -18.13 -4.14 45.86
C PHE A 31 -17.88 -3.41 44.55
N CYS A 32 -18.87 -2.67 44.04
CA CYS A 32 -18.70 -2.02 42.74
C CYS A 32 -17.74 -0.80 42.80
N PHE A 33 -17.13 -0.48 41.66
CA PHE A 33 -16.15 0.60 41.54
C PHE A 33 -16.73 1.97 41.92
N SER A 34 -17.98 2.24 41.55
CA SER A 34 -18.70 3.47 41.92
C SER A 34 -18.80 3.60 43.45
N CYS A 35 -19.25 2.57 44.16
CA CYS A 35 -19.39 2.59 45.62
C CYS A 35 -18.05 2.74 46.35
N ILE A 36 -17.01 2.00 45.95
CA ILE A 36 -15.68 2.13 46.58
C ILE A 36 -15.06 3.50 46.27
N SER A 37 -15.23 4.01 45.05
CA SER A 37 -14.72 5.35 44.71
C SER A 37 -15.40 6.44 45.52
N SER A 38 -16.72 6.35 45.75
CA SER A 38 -17.46 7.28 46.60
C SER A 38 -17.05 7.16 48.07
N LEU A 39 -16.86 5.93 48.57
CA LEU A 39 -16.40 5.69 49.93
C LEU A 39 -15.03 6.32 50.20
N MET A 40 -14.10 6.22 49.25
CA MET A 40 -12.75 6.77 49.37
C MET A 40 -12.66 8.30 49.22
N LYS A 41 -13.71 8.94 48.70
CA LYS A 41 -13.82 10.42 48.64
C LYS A 41 -14.16 11.02 50.01
N ASN A 42 -14.83 10.26 50.89
CA ASN A 42 -15.09 10.66 52.27
C ASN A 42 -13.88 10.26 53.13
N SER A 43 -13.18 11.24 53.70
CA SER A 43 -11.85 11.07 54.32
C SER A 43 -11.81 10.11 55.51
N GLU A 44 -12.94 9.83 56.17
CA GLU A 44 -13.00 9.07 57.43
C GLU A 44 -13.24 7.56 57.26
N ASN A 45 -13.72 7.08 56.11
CA ASN A 45 -14.22 5.70 55.96
C ASN A 45 -13.48 4.85 54.92
N LYS A 46 -12.15 4.71 55.04
CA LYS A 46 -11.32 3.85 54.18
C LYS A 46 -11.28 2.39 54.65
N HIS A 47 -12.42 1.83 55.05
CA HIS A 47 -12.53 0.47 55.56
C HIS A 47 -13.55 -0.33 54.73
N CYS A 48 -13.33 -1.64 54.61
CA CYS A 48 -14.27 -2.55 53.97
C CYS A 48 -15.64 -2.46 54.67
N PRO A 49 -16.73 -2.16 53.96
CA PRO A 49 -18.06 -2.03 54.58
C PRO A 49 -18.57 -3.28 55.30
N LYS A 50 -18.05 -4.47 54.92
CA LYS A 50 -18.47 -5.75 55.49
C LYS A 50 -17.65 -6.21 56.69
N CYS A 51 -16.32 -6.10 56.63
CA CYS A 51 -15.45 -6.61 57.70
C CYS A 51 -14.57 -5.55 58.37
N ARG A 52 -14.74 -4.28 57.99
CA ARG A 52 -14.02 -3.10 58.51
C ARG A 52 -12.48 -3.17 58.41
N LYS A 53 -11.91 -4.12 57.65
CA LYS A 53 -10.47 -4.13 57.33
C LYS A 53 -10.12 -2.90 56.47
N GLN A 54 -8.99 -2.27 56.76
CA GLN A 54 -8.55 -1.07 56.05
C GLN A 54 -8.32 -1.34 54.57
N ILE A 55 -8.72 -0.39 53.73
CA ILE A 55 -8.48 -0.38 52.29
C ILE A 55 -7.23 0.47 52.05
N SER A 56 -6.12 -0.19 51.74
CA SER A 56 -4.78 0.41 51.60
C SER A 56 -4.58 1.09 50.22
N LYS A 57 -5.28 0.61 49.19
CA LYS A 57 -5.10 1.04 47.78
C LYS A 57 -6.22 1.95 47.30
N PRO A 58 -5.94 2.93 46.41
CA PRO A 58 -6.97 3.73 45.77
C PRO A 58 -7.83 2.85 44.84
N ALA A 59 -9.12 3.19 44.68
CA ALA A 59 -10.10 2.38 43.95
C ALA A 59 -9.65 1.94 42.53
N LYS A 60 -8.89 2.80 41.82
CA LYS A 60 -8.36 2.51 40.47
C LYS A 60 -7.29 1.41 40.44
N GLN A 61 -6.67 1.08 41.56
CA GLN A 61 -5.60 0.09 41.68
C GLN A 61 -6.07 -1.22 42.32
N ILE A 62 -7.34 -1.30 42.73
CA ILE A 62 -7.91 -2.52 43.30
C ILE A 62 -8.29 -3.48 42.16
N PRO A 63 -7.94 -4.78 42.24
CA PRO A 63 -8.26 -5.74 41.20
C PRO A 63 -9.77 -5.87 40.97
N VAL A 64 -10.17 -5.91 39.69
CA VAL A 64 -11.56 -6.17 39.31
C VAL A 64 -11.79 -7.67 39.20
N ASN A 65 -12.77 -8.20 39.92
CA ASN A 65 -13.19 -9.59 39.85
C ASN A 65 -14.23 -9.81 38.72
N TYR A 66 -13.76 -9.83 37.48
CA TYR A 66 -14.62 -10.04 36.31
C TYR A 66 -15.40 -11.37 36.31
N SER A 67 -15.08 -12.32 37.20
CA SER A 67 -15.77 -13.61 37.26
C SER A 67 -17.22 -13.52 37.76
N ILE A 68 -17.58 -12.44 38.47
CA ILE A 68 -18.92 -12.25 39.05
C ILE A 68 -19.83 -11.32 38.24
N ILE A 69 -19.33 -10.75 37.14
CA ILE A 69 -20.15 -9.99 36.19
C ILE A 69 -20.99 -11.00 35.41
N ALA A 70 -22.33 -10.93 35.54
CA ALA A 70 -23.23 -11.77 34.77
C ALA A 70 -22.92 -11.59 33.28
N ALA A 71 -22.76 -12.70 32.57
CA ALA A 71 -22.17 -12.75 31.23
C ALA A 71 -23.10 -12.23 30.11
N ASN A 72 -23.65 -11.03 30.27
CA ASN A 72 -24.45 -10.33 29.27
C ASN A 72 -23.86 -8.94 29.00
N SER A 73 -22.73 -8.87 28.29
CA SER A 73 -22.45 -7.80 27.33
C SER A 73 -21.06 -7.97 26.69
N GLN A 74 -21.10 -8.40 25.43
CA GLN A 74 -20.14 -8.10 24.36
C GLN A 74 -18.65 -8.21 24.71
N GLY A 75 -18.10 -9.39 24.44
CA GLY A 75 -16.66 -9.60 24.37
C GLY A 75 -16.38 -11.09 24.30
N CYS A 76 -16.12 -11.58 23.09
CA CYS A 76 -15.76 -12.97 22.75
C CYS A 76 -14.95 -13.68 23.84
N LYS A 77 -15.62 -14.37 24.75
CA LYS A 77 -15.11 -15.57 25.40
C LYS A 77 -16.08 -16.68 25.06
N ARG A 78 -15.61 -17.59 24.20
CA ARG A 78 -16.30 -18.84 23.88
C ARG A 78 -16.50 -19.64 25.17
N LYS A 79 -17.62 -19.46 25.85
CA LYS A 79 -18.28 -20.58 26.52
C LYS A 79 -18.76 -21.47 25.38
N ARG A 80 -18.10 -22.61 25.16
CA ARG A 80 -18.72 -23.71 24.41
C ARG A 80 -19.92 -24.15 25.25
N SER A 81 -21.10 -23.68 24.90
CA SER A 81 -22.30 -24.47 25.17
C SER A 81 -22.18 -25.75 24.33
N PRO A 82 -22.58 -26.92 24.84
CA PRO A 82 -22.50 -28.17 24.08
C PRO A 82 -23.30 -28.15 22.77
N ASP A 83 -24.24 -27.20 22.59
CA ASP A 83 -25.24 -27.24 21.51
C ASP A 83 -25.25 -26.04 20.54
N SER A 84 -24.31 -25.09 20.58
CA SER A 84 -24.29 -24.04 19.55
C SER A 84 -23.63 -24.55 18.26
N LYS A 85 -24.31 -25.40 17.51
CA LYS A 85 -23.85 -25.81 16.18
C LYS A 85 -23.81 -24.57 15.27
N LYS A 86 -22.67 -24.31 14.63
CA LYS A 86 -22.52 -23.13 13.76
C LYS A 86 -23.29 -23.35 12.45
N LEU A 87 -24.07 -22.35 12.06
CA LEU A 87 -24.83 -22.37 10.81
C LEU A 87 -24.01 -21.79 9.66
N CYS A 88 -24.21 -22.35 8.47
CA CYS A 88 -23.74 -21.84 7.20
C CYS A 88 -24.48 -20.53 6.89
N LEU A 89 -23.73 -19.49 6.56
CA LEU A 89 -24.29 -18.16 6.29
C LEU A 89 -25.19 -18.12 5.05
N GLN A 90 -24.90 -18.96 4.05
CA GLN A 90 -25.65 -18.98 2.78
C GLN A 90 -26.94 -19.79 2.88
N HIS A 91 -26.92 -20.88 3.64
CA HIS A 91 -28.01 -21.86 3.63
C HIS A 91 -28.75 -21.96 4.96
N ALA A 92 -28.30 -21.24 6.00
CA ALA A 92 -28.78 -21.33 7.38
C ALA A 92 -28.83 -22.77 7.95
N LYS A 93 -28.07 -23.70 7.35
CA LYS A 93 -27.96 -25.11 7.74
C LYS A 93 -26.73 -25.32 8.60
N VAL A 94 -26.76 -26.33 9.45
CA VAL A 94 -25.61 -26.70 10.28
C VAL A 94 -24.39 -27.02 9.41
N MET A 95 -23.23 -26.51 9.81
CA MET A 95 -21.95 -26.89 9.20
C MET A 95 -21.44 -28.18 9.85
N GLU A 96 -21.61 -29.29 9.14
CA GLU A 96 -21.29 -30.65 9.63
C GLU A 96 -20.09 -31.26 8.89
N TYR A 97 -19.61 -30.60 7.83
CA TYR A 97 -18.54 -31.09 6.96
C TYR A 97 -17.36 -30.11 6.96
N LEU A 98 -16.16 -30.63 6.73
CA LEU A 98 -14.95 -29.88 6.38
C LEU A 98 -14.57 -30.23 4.94
N CYS A 99 -14.46 -29.22 4.07
CA CYS A 99 -13.84 -29.38 2.77
C CYS A 99 -12.32 -29.48 2.96
N MET A 100 -11.71 -30.57 2.52
CA MET A 100 -10.27 -30.84 2.66
C MET A 100 -9.43 -30.05 1.65
N ASP A 101 -10.01 -29.69 0.51
CA ASP A 101 -9.31 -28.91 -0.52
C ASP A 101 -9.33 -27.42 -0.19
N CYS A 102 -10.46 -26.92 0.35
CA CYS A 102 -10.61 -25.53 0.75
C CYS A 102 -10.28 -25.25 2.22
N MET A 103 -10.09 -26.29 3.03
CA MET A 103 -9.92 -26.23 4.49
C MET A 103 -10.98 -25.35 5.19
N ALA A 104 -12.25 -25.50 4.77
CA ALA A 104 -13.36 -24.67 5.20
C ALA A 104 -14.56 -25.51 5.71
N PRO A 105 -15.17 -25.16 6.86
CA PRO A 105 -16.38 -25.84 7.34
C PRO A 105 -17.59 -25.45 6.47
N MET A 106 -18.45 -26.43 6.19
CA MET A 106 -19.56 -26.26 5.26
C MET A 106 -20.77 -27.10 5.65
N CYS A 107 -21.95 -26.71 5.16
CA CYS A 107 -23.18 -27.48 5.34
C CYS A 107 -23.39 -28.50 4.21
N SER A 108 -24.35 -29.40 4.39
CA SER A 108 -24.70 -30.42 3.38
C SER A 108 -25.07 -29.86 2.00
N LYS A 109 -25.63 -28.64 1.94
CA LYS A 109 -26.00 -28.00 0.67
C LYS A 109 -24.78 -27.44 -0.07
N CYS A 110 -23.83 -26.84 0.66
CA CYS A 110 -22.55 -26.41 0.07
C CYS A 110 -21.77 -27.59 -0.54
N LEU A 111 -21.83 -28.76 0.09
CA LEU A 111 -21.19 -29.98 -0.41
C LEU A 111 -21.72 -30.39 -1.79
N THR A 112 -23.04 -30.26 -2.04
CA THR A 112 -23.64 -30.63 -3.32
C THR A 112 -23.61 -29.52 -4.36
N ASP A 113 -23.41 -28.27 -3.92
CA ASP A 113 -23.47 -27.10 -4.79
C ASP A 113 -22.03 -26.69 -5.15
N ASN A 114 -21.48 -25.71 -4.44
CA ASN A 114 -20.17 -25.10 -4.76
C ASN A 114 -18.96 -26.02 -4.54
N HIS A 115 -19.14 -27.15 -3.85
CA HIS A 115 -18.08 -28.10 -3.54
C HIS A 115 -18.38 -29.53 -4.04
N ALA A 116 -19.24 -29.66 -5.06
CA ALA A 116 -19.67 -30.96 -5.59
C ALA A 116 -18.51 -31.88 -6.00
N THR A 117 -17.37 -31.32 -6.42
CA THR A 117 -16.18 -32.04 -6.87
C THR A 117 -15.05 -32.08 -5.85
N HIS A 118 -15.20 -31.41 -4.70
CA HIS A 118 -14.13 -31.31 -3.69
C HIS A 118 -14.21 -32.44 -2.67
N LYS A 119 -13.05 -32.83 -2.14
CA LYS A 119 -12.95 -33.83 -1.07
C LYS A 119 -13.45 -33.24 0.24
N ALA A 120 -14.36 -33.95 0.92
CA ALA A 120 -14.95 -33.52 2.18
C ALA A 120 -14.97 -34.65 3.22
N LYS A 121 -14.96 -34.26 4.50
CA LYS A 121 -15.12 -35.17 5.63
C LYS A 121 -16.11 -34.63 6.64
N LEU A 122 -16.81 -35.51 7.35
CA LEU A 122 -17.63 -35.13 8.50
C LEU A 122 -16.74 -34.65 9.64
N LEU A 123 -17.18 -33.62 10.35
CA LEU A 123 -16.44 -33.08 11.48
C LEU A 123 -16.31 -34.10 12.62
N ASP A 124 -17.36 -34.90 12.85
CA ASP A 124 -17.37 -35.92 13.90
C ASP A 124 -16.35 -37.04 13.59
N ASP A 125 -16.20 -37.42 12.32
CA ASP A 125 -15.25 -38.45 11.88
C ASP A 125 -13.80 -37.99 12.09
N LEU A 126 -13.50 -36.70 11.84
CA LEU A 126 -12.17 -36.11 12.06
C LEU A 126 -11.76 -36.11 13.55
N CYS A 127 -12.73 -36.18 14.46
CA CYS A 127 -12.51 -36.21 15.91
C CYS A 127 -12.26 -37.62 16.46
N GLN A 128 -12.50 -38.69 15.68
CA GLN A 128 -12.24 -40.06 16.12
C GLN A 128 -10.78 -40.48 15.83
N GLU A 129 -10.20 -41.36 16.66
CA GLU A 129 -8.79 -41.76 16.60
C GLU A 129 -8.43 -42.72 15.44
N ASN A 130 -9.43 -43.23 14.72
CA ASN A 130 -9.24 -44.23 13.66
C ASN A 130 -9.10 -43.63 12.24
N ASP A 131 -9.11 -42.30 12.09
CA ASP A 131 -9.07 -41.64 10.79
C ASP A 131 -7.62 -41.40 10.30
N HIS A 132 -7.35 -41.69 9.02
CA HIS A 132 -6.02 -41.71 8.41
C HIS A 132 -5.17 -40.46 8.71
N ASP A 133 -3.89 -40.70 9.04
CA ASP A 133 -2.85 -39.73 9.48
C ASP A 133 -2.79 -38.42 8.65
N ASP A 134 -2.96 -38.51 7.33
CA ASP A 134 -2.91 -37.37 6.39
C ASP A 134 -3.95 -36.27 6.68
N SER A 135 -5.15 -36.63 7.16
CA SER A 135 -6.23 -35.64 7.39
C SER A 135 -5.99 -34.80 8.65
N ARG A 136 -5.53 -35.43 9.73
CA ARG A 136 -5.17 -34.73 10.97
C ARG A 136 -3.95 -33.83 10.77
N ALA A 137 -2.95 -34.29 10.01
CA ALA A 137 -1.79 -33.48 9.66
C ALA A 137 -2.20 -32.19 8.90
N LYS A 138 -3.13 -32.30 7.94
CA LYS A 138 -3.66 -31.15 7.19
C LYS A 138 -4.42 -30.16 8.08
N VAL A 139 -5.29 -30.64 8.97
CA VAL A 139 -5.99 -29.77 9.92
C VAL A 139 -5.01 -29.08 10.87
N HIS A 140 -4.01 -29.81 11.38
CA HIS A 140 -2.97 -29.26 12.24
C HIS A 140 -2.16 -28.17 11.52
N ALA A 141 -1.76 -28.41 10.27
CA ALA A 141 -1.07 -27.41 9.44
C ALA A 141 -1.93 -26.15 9.21
N ALA A 142 -3.23 -26.31 8.92
CA ALA A 142 -4.14 -25.19 8.74
C ALA A 142 -4.35 -24.37 10.03
N LEU A 143 -4.44 -25.03 11.19
CA LEU A 143 -4.56 -24.37 12.49
C LEU A 143 -3.27 -23.62 12.87
N ASN A 144 -2.09 -24.21 12.62
CA ASN A 144 -0.82 -23.52 12.84
C ASN A 144 -0.64 -22.32 11.91
N ASN A 145 -1.02 -22.44 10.64
CA ASN A 145 -1.02 -21.31 9.71
C ASN A 145 -1.94 -20.18 10.21
N LYS A 146 -3.12 -20.52 10.73
CA LYS A 146 -4.05 -19.55 11.33
C LYS A 146 -3.50 -18.91 12.60
N LEU A 147 -2.86 -19.69 13.47
CA LEU A 147 -2.20 -19.19 14.68
C LEU A 147 -1.09 -18.20 14.33
N GLN A 148 -0.27 -18.55 13.33
CA GLN A 148 0.78 -17.66 12.84
C GLN A 148 0.20 -16.34 12.34
N LYS A 149 -0.81 -16.37 11.45
CA LYS A 149 -1.51 -15.16 10.97
C LYS A 149 -2.04 -14.28 12.10
N LEU A 150 -2.56 -14.89 13.17
CA LEU A 150 -3.03 -14.16 14.35
C LEU A 150 -1.88 -13.54 15.14
N ASN A 151 -0.74 -14.23 15.27
CA ASN A 151 0.46 -13.66 15.88
C ASN A 151 1.02 -12.50 15.06
N ASP A 152 1.04 -12.60 13.73
CA ASP A 152 1.50 -11.51 12.86
C ASP A 152 0.60 -10.28 12.98
N MET A 153 -0.73 -10.50 12.99
CA MET A 153 -1.70 -9.43 13.26
C MET A 153 -1.48 -8.78 14.64
N ALA A 154 -1.16 -9.57 15.67
CA ALA A 154 -0.86 -9.05 16.99
C ALA A 154 0.45 -8.25 17.01
N LEU A 155 1.48 -8.69 16.28
CA LEU A 155 2.74 -7.94 16.12
C LEU A 155 2.50 -6.59 15.45
N VAL A 156 1.71 -6.55 14.38
CA VAL A 156 1.32 -5.30 13.71
C VAL A 156 0.57 -4.39 14.68
N ALA A 157 -0.44 -4.92 15.39
CA ALA A 157 -1.21 -4.12 16.36
C ALA A 157 -0.31 -3.52 17.47
N ASN A 158 0.64 -4.29 17.98
CA ASN A 158 1.60 -3.82 18.98
C ASN A 158 2.56 -2.77 18.40
N GLY A 159 3.03 -2.96 17.17
CA GLY A 159 3.84 -1.99 16.43
C GLY A 159 3.09 -0.67 16.23
N THR A 160 1.82 -0.74 15.85
CA THR A 160 0.94 0.43 15.68
C THR A 160 0.75 1.18 16.99
N LEU A 161 0.55 0.49 18.11
CA LEU A 161 0.46 1.12 19.43
C LEU A 161 1.76 1.84 19.80
N LYS A 162 2.92 1.23 19.52
CA LYS A 162 4.22 1.87 19.75
C LYS A 162 4.40 3.13 18.89
N LEU A 163 4.02 3.07 17.61
CA LEU A 163 4.05 4.24 16.72
C LEU A 163 3.13 5.35 17.22
N MET A 164 1.92 5.01 17.69
CA MET A 164 0.98 5.99 18.24
C MET A 164 1.58 6.72 19.46
N ASN A 165 2.31 6.01 20.32
CA ASN A 165 3.04 6.62 21.42
C ASN A 165 4.17 7.54 20.94
N ASP A 166 4.97 7.11 19.95
CA ASP A 166 6.03 7.93 19.36
C ASP A 166 5.49 9.23 18.75
N ILE A 167 4.36 9.15 18.02
CA ILE A 167 3.65 10.32 17.45
C ILE A 167 3.12 11.23 18.56
N THR A 168 2.57 10.66 19.64
CA THR A 168 2.09 11.45 20.78
C THR A 168 3.21 12.24 21.42
N ASN A 169 4.40 11.63 21.61
CA ASN A 169 5.56 12.33 22.13
C ASN A 169 6.05 13.42 21.17
N LEU A 170 6.11 13.14 19.86
CA LEU A 170 6.49 14.13 18.85
C LEU A 170 5.55 15.33 18.83
N LYS A 171 4.25 15.11 19.03
CA LYS A 171 3.27 16.18 19.16
C LYS A 171 3.63 17.12 20.32
N THR A 172 3.96 16.56 21.49
CA THR A 172 4.36 17.35 22.66
C THR A 172 5.66 18.13 22.41
N ASP A 173 6.63 17.54 21.70
CA ASP A 173 7.86 18.25 21.30
C ASP A 173 7.56 19.46 20.40
N ILE A 174 6.65 19.31 19.43
CA ILE A 174 6.24 20.39 18.51
C ILE A 174 5.48 21.48 19.27
N GLU A 175 4.57 21.12 20.17
CA GLU A 175 3.85 22.07 21.02
C GLU A 175 4.82 22.88 21.89
N GLY A 176 5.81 22.23 22.49
CA GLY A 176 6.87 22.90 23.27
C GLY A 176 7.75 23.82 22.42
N PHE A 177 8.09 23.41 21.20
CA PHE A 177 8.85 24.25 20.27
C PHE A 177 8.07 25.50 19.87
N ASN A 178 6.78 25.38 19.55
CA ASN A 178 5.93 26.52 19.22
C ASN A 178 5.88 27.55 20.36
N VAL A 179 5.70 27.11 21.61
CA VAL A 179 5.71 28.01 22.77
C VAL A 179 7.05 28.77 22.89
N SER A 180 8.17 28.10 22.62
CA SER A 180 9.49 28.74 22.64
C SER A 180 9.65 29.78 21.54
N VAL A 181 9.15 29.49 20.33
CA VAL A 181 9.19 30.42 19.19
C VAL A 181 8.30 31.63 19.46
N ASP A 182 7.07 31.43 19.95
CA ASP A 182 6.15 32.50 20.30
C ASP A 182 6.74 33.45 21.35
N ALA A 183 7.42 32.91 22.36
CA ALA A 183 8.10 33.72 23.38
C ALA A 183 9.20 34.61 22.77
N ARG A 184 9.93 34.09 21.78
CA ARG A 184 10.98 34.86 21.08
C ARG A 184 10.43 35.87 20.10
N ILE A 185 9.35 35.56 19.39
CA ILE A 185 8.61 36.54 18.59
C ILE A 185 8.22 37.71 19.48
N LYS A 186 7.57 37.45 20.62
CA LYS A 186 7.17 38.49 21.56
C LYS A 186 8.34 39.32 22.08
N SER A 187 9.44 38.68 22.48
CA SER A 187 10.65 39.38 22.93
C SER A 187 11.23 40.28 21.83
N THR A 188 11.19 39.82 20.57
CA THR A 188 11.74 40.57 19.43
C THR A 188 10.82 41.74 19.06
N GLU A 189 9.51 41.58 19.18
CA GLU A 189 8.53 42.68 19.04
C GLU A 189 8.73 43.76 20.11
N GLU A 190 8.96 43.36 21.36
CA GLU A 190 9.29 44.28 22.47
C GLU A 190 10.60 45.03 22.21
N ASP A 191 11.63 44.32 21.72
CA ASP A 191 12.89 44.94 21.31
C ASP A 191 12.66 45.94 20.15
N LEU A 192 11.90 45.58 19.11
CA LEU A 192 11.62 46.46 17.97
C LEU A 192 10.89 47.74 18.38
N GLN A 193 9.93 47.63 19.30
CA GLN A 193 9.22 48.77 19.88
C GLN A 193 10.16 49.66 20.70
N ALA A 194 11.01 49.07 21.54
CA ALA A 194 11.99 49.81 22.33
C ALA A 194 13.00 50.56 21.44
N TRP A 195 13.45 49.96 20.33
CA TRP A 195 14.39 50.55 19.39
C TRP A 195 13.79 51.80 18.71
N SER A 196 12.52 51.72 18.33
CA SER A 196 11.80 52.79 17.63
C SER A 196 11.57 54.03 18.51
N ASN A 197 11.62 53.88 19.84
CA ASN A 197 11.39 54.94 20.82
C ASN A 197 12.70 55.48 21.46
N MET A 198 13.88 55.08 20.98
CA MET A 198 15.17 55.51 21.56
C MET A 198 15.59 56.91 21.10
N ASP A 199 16.15 57.70 22.02
CA ASP A 199 16.78 59.00 21.75
C ASP A 199 18.31 58.91 21.94
N SER A 200 19.07 59.34 20.94
CA SER A 200 20.46 58.89 20.69
C SER A 200 21.57 59.57 21.53
N SER A 201 21.19 60.35 22.55
CA SER A 201 22.09 61.28 23.25
C SER A 201 22.62 60.79 24.61
N ASP A 202 22.22 59.61 25.10
CA ASP A 202 22.63 59.04 26.40
C ASP A 202 23.51 57.77 26.24
N GLU A 203 24.53 57.63 27.09
CA GLU A 203 25.42 56.46 27.13
C GLU A 203 24.68 55.19 27.58
N ASN A 204 23.61 55.35 28.37
CA ASN A 204 22.73 54.24 28.75
C ASN A 204 21.93 53.71 27.56
N ALA A 205 21.54 54.58 26.61
CA ALA A 205 20.86 54.17 25.38
C ALA A 205 21.78 53.35 24.46
N LYS A 206 23.08 53.69 24.40
CA LYS A 206 24.07 52.92 23.63
C LYS A 206 24.28 51.51 24.17
N ASN A 207 24.28 51.33 25.49
CA ASN A 207 24.39 49.99 26.10
C ASN A 207 23.15 49.14 25.78
N LYS A 208 21.96 49.71 25.87
CA LYS A 208 20.71 49.03 25.52
C LYS A 208 20.66 48.64 24.03
N CYS A 209 21.15 49.52 23.14
CA CYS A 209 21.32 49.19 21.73
C CYS A 209 22.27 47.99 21.51
N ARG A 210 23.38 47.91 22.25
CA ARG A 210 24.31 46.78 22.14
C ARG A 210 23.67 45.46 22.54
N GLU A 211 22.89 45.45 23.63
CA GLU A 211 22.18 44.23 24.07
C GLU A 211 21.19 43.73 23.01
N MET A 212 20.39 44.62 22.43
CA MET A 212 19.41 44.27 21.39
C MET A 212 20.09 43.76 20.11
N LEU A 213 21.21 44.37 19.72
CA LEU A 213 21.99 43.92 18.57
C LEU A 213 22.60 42.52 18.79
N CYS A 214 22.89 42.13 20.03
CA CYS A 214 23.33 40.77 20.35
C CYS A 214 22.25 39.71 20.14
N HIS A 215 20.96 40.07 20.23
CA HIS A 215 19.85 39.12 20.04
C HIS A 215 19.61 38.75 18.56
N ILE A 216 20.03 39.58 17.61
CA ILE A 216 19.76 39.42 16.17
C ILE A 216 20.35 38.11 15.60
N ASN A 217 21.47 37.63 16.13
CA ASN A 217 22.16 36.44 15.61
C ASN A 217 21.86 35.14 16.40
N SER A 218 20.84 35.13 17.26
CA SER A 218 20.52 34.00 18.15
C SER A 218 19.66 32.88 17.51
N GLU A 219 19.55 32.81 16.19
CA GLU A 219 18.67 31.85 15.47
C GLU A 219 19.16 30.39 15.50
N HIS A 220 20.35 30.13 16.05
CA HIS A 220 20.99 28.81 15.95
C HIS A 220 20.27 27.71 16.76
N GLU A 221 19.66 28.04 17.89
CA GLU A 221 19.08 27.04 18.80
C GLU A 221 17.72 26.49 18.30
N GLU A 222 16.90 27.32 17.66
CA GLU A 222 15.62 26.88 17.10
C GLU A 222 15.79 26.03 15.85
N ASN A 223 16.76 26.40 15.01
CA ASN A 223 17.11 25.65 13.81
C ASN A 223 17.58 24.23 14.16
N LEU A 224 18.33 24.06 15.26
CA LEU A 224 18.69 22.75 15.78
C LEU A 224 17.47 21.95 16.27
N LYS A 225 16.58 22.56 17.07
CA LYS A 225 15.36 21.91 17.58
C LYS A 225 14.42 21.49 16.45
N PHE A 226 14.23 22.35 15.44
CA PHE A 226 13.44 22.03 14.26
C PHE A 226 14.03 20.86 13.46
N THR A 227 15.36 20.83 13.30
CA THR A 227 16.07 19.73 12.63
C THR A 227 15.85 18.40 13.34
N ASP A 228 15.86 18.39 14.67
CA ASP A 228 15.62 17.17 15.45
C ASP A 228 14.16 16.71 15.40
N ILE A 229 13.19 17.64 15.44
CA ILE A 229 11.77 17.32 15.20
C ILE A 229 11.59 16.68 13.82
N LYS A 230 12.23 17.24 12.79
CA LYS A 230 12.18 16.69 11.42
C LYS A 230 12.73 15.26 11.36
N LYS A 231 13.88 14.99 11.97
CA LYS A 231 14.46 13.63 12.05
C LYS A 231 13.51 12.63 12.73
N LYS A 232 12.86 13.04 13.83
CA LYS A 232 11.87 12.20 14.53
C LYS A 232 10.65 11.91 13.65
N LEU A 233 10.17 12.92 12.92
CA LEU A 233 9.05 12.78 11.98
C LEU A 233 9.39 11.82 10.82
N ASP A 234 10.59 11.94 10.25
CA ASP A 234 11.08 11.04 9.20
C ASP A 234 11.18 9.59 9.71
N SER A 235 11.67 9.40 10.95
CA SER A 235 11.74 8.08 11.60
C SER A 235 10.34 7.47 11.83
N ALA A 236 9.39 8.27 12.32
CA ALA A 236 8.00 7.83 12.52
C ALA A 236 7.33 7.46 11.20
N THR A 237 7.58 8.24 10.14
CA THR A 237 7.07 7.97 8.79
C THR A 237 7.63 6.66 8.25
N LYS A 238 8.93 6.42 8.39
CA LYS A 238 9.55 5.13 8.05
C LYS A 238 8.89 3.98 8.81
N LYS A 239 8.71 4.08 10.13
CA LYS A 239 8.02 3.06 10.94
C LYS A 239 6.58 2.82 10.48
N CYS A 240 5.84 3.87 10.14
CA CYS A 240 4.46 3.77 9.64
C CYS A 240 4.39 2.96 8.34
N ASN A 241 5.31 3.21 7.41
CA ASN A 241 5.42 2.47 6.16
C ASN A 241 5.75 0.97 6.36
N LEU A 242 6.30 0.59 7.53
CA LEU A 242 6.63 -0.78 7.89
C LEU A 242 5.47 -1.56 8.55
N LEU A 243 4.35 -0.90 8.88
CA LEU A 243 3.20 -1.54 9.57
C LEU A 243 2.28 -2.35 8.65
N VAL A 244 2.72 -2.68 7.43
CA VAL A 244 1.99 -3.59 6.55
C VAL A 244 2.07 -5.00 7.14
N PRO A 245 0.95 -5.76 7.20
CA PRO A 245 1.01 -7.17 7.61
C PRO A 245 1.95 -7.92 6.67
N THR A 246 3.15 -8.24 7.19
CA THR A 246 4.06 -9.20 6.61
C THR A 246 3.39 -10.56 6.73
N THR A 247 2.81 -11.03 5.63
CA THR A 247 2.40 -12.43 5.50
C THR A 247 3.67 -13.30 5.60
N PRO A 248 3.86 -14.13 6.64
CA PRO A 248 5.00 -15.03 6.73
C PRO A 248 4.56 -16.33 6.08
N SER A 249 4.77 -16.37 4.78
CA SER A 249 5.05 -17.63 4.07
C SER A 249 5.91 -17.39 2.83
N HIS A 250 6.32 -16.16 2.57
CA HIS A 250 7.20 -15.92 1.46
C HIS A 250 8.65 -15.90 1.94
N GLU A 251 9.37 -16.94 1.56
CA GLU A 251 10.82 -17.00 1.49
C GLU A 251 11.36 -15.62 1.06
N LEU A 252 12.17 -14.99 1.94
CA LEU A 252 12.82 -13.71 1.63
C LEU A 252 13.54 -13.85 0.28
N MET A 253 13.52 -12.78 -0.51
CA MET A 253 14.25 -12.78 -1.77
C MET A 253 15.74 -13.03 -1.48
N PRO A 254 16.44 -13.86 -2.28
CA PRO A 254 17.86 -14.11 -2.08
C PRO A 254 18.67 -12.81 -2.19
N ASN A 255 19.75 -12.72 -1.42
CA ASN A 255 20.62 -11.55 -1.49
C ASN A 255 21.47 -11.61 -2.77
N ASP A 256 21.73 -10.44 -3.36
CA ASP A 256 22.56 -10.25 -4.56
C ASP A 256 22.07 -10.98 -5.83
N THR A 257 20.77 -11.30 -5.91
CA THR A 257 20.16 -11.93 -7.09
C THR A 257 19.27 -10.97 -7.88
N HIS A 258 18.88 -11.40 -9.08
CA HIS A 258 17.82 -10.72 -9.83
C HIS A 258 16.49 -10.87 -9.09
N TRP A 259 15.82 -9.75 -8.82
CA TRP A 259 14.50 -9.71 -8.19
C TRP A 259 13.46 -9.29 -9.21
N THR A 260 12.36 -10.04 -9.25
CA THR A 260 11.19 -9.74 -10.09
C THR A 260 9.99 -9.44 -9.19
N VAL A 261 9.41 -8.26 -9.37
CA VAL A 261 8.25 -7.75 -8.63
C VAL A 261 7.14 -7.46 -9.62
N THR A 262 6.08 -8.27 -9.58
CA THR A 262 5.04 -8.32 -10.62
C THR A 262 3.63 -8.33 -10.06
N ASP A 263 3.50 -8.51 -8.74
CA ASP A 263 2.24 -8.53 -8.02
C ASP A 263 2.45 -8.06 -6.56
N LEU A 264 1.35 -7.96 -5.82
CA LEU A 264 1.39 -7.54 -4.41
C LEU A 264 2.21 -8.49 -3.52
N SER A 265 2.27 -9.78 -3.85
CA SER A 265 2.96 -10.81 -3.08
C SER A 265 4.48 -10.64 -3.19
N SER A 266 5.00 -10.61 -4.42
CA SER A 266 6.39 -10.32 -4.76
C SER A 266 6.82 -8.93 -4.29
N TRP A 267 5.94 -7.92 -4.33
CA TRP A 267 6.20 -6.62 -3.73
C TRP A 267 6.39 -6.71 -2.21
N LYS A 268 5.49 -7.38 -1.48
CA LYS A 268 5.62 -7.60 -0.03
C LYS A 268 6.91 -8.33 0.31
N ARG A 269 7.30 -9.32 -0.51
CA ARG A 269 8.58 -10.04 -0.38
C ARG A 269 9.77 -9.13 -0.56
N ALA A 270 9.77 -8.29 -1.59
CA ALA A 270 10.86 -7.36 -1.86
C ALA A 270 11.03 -6.37 -0.70
N ILE A 271 9.93 -5.77 -0.22
CA ILE A 271 9.95 -4.87 0.94
C ILE A 271 10.46 -5.59 2.19
N ALA A 272 9.91 -6.77 2.51
CA ALA A 272 10.38 -7.57 3.64
C ALA A 272 11.88 -7.92 3.52
N SER A 273 12.37 -8.20 2.32
CA SER A 273 13.77 -8.52 2.06
C SER A 273 14.68 -7.31 2.26
N LEU A 274 14.27 -6.14 1.79
CA LEU A 274 14.99 -4.87 2.02
C LEU A 274 15.07 -4.51 3.50
N ILE A 275 13.98 -4.72 4.25
CA ILE A 275 13.95 -4.53 5.70
C ILE A 275 14.96 -5.44 6.41
N ASN A 276 15.16 -6.65 5.89
CA ASN A 276 16.15 -7.62 6.40
C ASN A 276 17.53 -7.44 5.75
N GLU A 277 17.83 -6.24 5.26
CA GLU A 277 19.12 -5.85 4.65
C GLU A 277 19.56 -6.70 3.45
N ARG A 278 18.64 -7.47 2.86
CA ARG A 278 18.87 -8.17 1.59
C ARG A 278 18.62 -7.23 0.44
N LYS A 279 19.37 -7.39 -0.65
CA LYS A 279 19.41 -6.46 -1.77
C LYS A 279 19.44 -7.22 -3.10
N PRO A 280 18.82 -6.69 -4.16
CA PRO A 280 18.96 -7.24 -5.49
C PRO A 280 20.28 -6.81 -6.16
N SER A 281 20.85 -7.68 -7.00
CA SER A 281 21.85 -7.27 -7.99
C SER A 281 21.22 -6.62 -9.23
N THR A 282 19.94 -6.91 -9.49
CA THR A 282 19.11 -6.26 -10.52
C THR A 282 17.66 -6.34 -10.09
N LEU A 283 16.89 -5.29 -10.33
CA LEU A 283 15.47 -5.25 -9.99
C LEU A 283 14.63 -5.08 -11.26
N THR A 284 13.66 -5.95 -11.45
CA THR A 284 12.61 -5.83 -12.46
C THR A 284 11.27 -5.64 -11.77
N VAL A 285 10.61 -4.53 -12.08
CA VAL A 285 9.28 -4.20 -11.57
C VAL A 285 8.33 -4.05 -12.73
N VAL A 286 7.24 -4.81 -12.73
CA VAL A 286 6.15 -4.67 -13.71
C VAL A 286 4.89 -4.34 -12.93
N SER A 287 4.36 -3.13 -13.15
CA SER A 287 3.07 -2.69 -12.61
C SER A 287 2.08 -2.62 -13.75
N THR A 288 0.95 -3.31 -13.66
CA THR A 288 -0.09 -3.32 -14.70
C THR A 288 -1.42 -2.94 -14.08
N HIS A 289 -2.44 -2.59 -14.89
CA HIS A 289 -3.76 -2.29 -14.34
C HIS A 289 -4.46 -3.51 -13.72
N THR A 290 -4.11 -4.73 -14.13
CA THR A 290 -4.62 -5.99 -13.52
C THR A 290 -3.82 -6.40 -12.28
N SER A 291 -2.60 -5.92 -12.12
CA SER A 291 -1.74 -6.17 -10.96
C SER A 291 -0.89 -4.93 -10.65
N PRO A 292 -1.52 -3.88 -10.08
CA PRO A 292 -0.82 -2.64 -9.75
C PRO A 292 0.08 -2.85 -8.53
N ILE A 293 1.28 -2.29 -8.58
CA ILE A 293 2.28 -2.35 -7.52
C ILE A 293 2.17 -1.08 -6.67
N PRO A 294 1.72 -1.18 -5.41
CA PRO A 294 1.59 0.01 -4.56
C PRO A 294 2.96 0.55 -4.17
N GLY A 295 3.07 1.88 -4.04
CA GLY A 295 4.25 2.53 -3.46
C GLY A 295 5.53 2.24 -4.24
N LEU A 296 5.50 2.35 -5.58
CA LEU A 296 6.68 2.23 -6.43
C LEU A 296 7.80 3.17 -5.97
N ARG A 297 7.44 4.40 -5.60
CA ARG A 297 8.40 5.37 -5.05
C ARG A 297 9.06 4.88 -3.76
N LEU A 298 8.31 4.24 -2.86
CA LEU A 298 8.84 3.68 -1.61
C LEU A 298 9.82 2.53 -1.87
N LEU A 299 9.48 1.65 -2.81
CA LEU A 299 10.35 0.53 -3.21
C LEU A 299 11.69 1.05 -3.76
N LEU A 300 11.65 2.06 -4.64
CA LEU A 300 12.83 2.63 -5.28
C LEU A 300 13.69 3.46 -4.32
N SER A 301 13.05 4.23 -3.44
CA SER A 301 13.75 5.06 -2.44
C SER A 301 14.48 4.19 -1.41
N SER A 302 13.93 3.02 -1.06
CA SER A 302 14.58 2.04 -0.18
C SER A 302 15.87 1.45 -0.75
N LEU A 303 16.15 1.66 -2.04
CA LEU A 303 17.35 1.16 -2.72
C LEU A 303 18.42 2.24 -2.93
N THR A 304 18.22 3.47 -2.44
CA THR A 304 19.09 4.63 -2.71
C THR A 304 20.49 4.49 -2.13
N GLU A 305 20.64 3.87 -0.95
CA GLU A 305 21.93 3.67 -0.28
C GLU A 305 22.88 2.69 -1.02
N HIS A 306 22.42 2.01 -2.08
CA HIS A 306 23.15 0.89 -2.69
C HIS A 306 23.65 1.13 -4.11
N ASN A 307 23.49 2.35 -4.66
CA ASN A 307 23.95 2.69 -6.03
C ASN A 307 23.50 1.66 -7.09
N LEU A 308 22.37 0.98 -6.89
CA LEU A 308 21.86 0.01 -7.85
C LEU A 308 21.42 0.75 -9.12
N ARG A 309 22.12 0.48 -10.24
CA ARG A 309 21.91 1.11 -11.57
C ARG A 309 21.22 0.20 -12.60
N ASN A 310 20.79 -0.99 -12.17
CA ASN A 310 20.14 -1.99 -13.01
C ASN A 310 18.68 -2.17 -12.57
N ILE A 311 17.86 -1.12 -12.75
CA ILE A 311 16.43 -1.17 -12.45
C ILE A 311 15.64 -1.13 -13.76
N TYR A 312 14.82 -2.15 -13.97
CA TYR A 312 13.86 -2.26 -15.07
C TYR A 312 12.47 -1.98 -14.52
N LEU A 313 12.05 -0.72 -14.55
CA LEU A 313 10.71 -0.31 -14.13
C LEU A 313 9.79 -0.23 -15.36
N MET A 314 8.71 -1.00 -15.34
CA MET A 314 7.65 -1.02 -16.35
C MET A 314 6.32 -0.65 -15.68
N PRO A 315 6.02 0.66 -15.53
CA PRO A 315 4.82 1.14 -14.87
C PRO A 315 3.66 1.22 -15.88
N MET A 316 3.21 0.07 -16.36
CA MET A 316 2.22 -0.04 -17.44
C MET A 316 0.84 0.46 -17.02
N ASP A 317 0.46 0.31 -15.76
CA ASP A 317 -0.72 0.96 -15.17
C ASP A 317 -0.73 2.48 -15.38
N SER A 318 0.38 3.16 -15.10
CA SER A 318 0.57 4.58 -15.36
C SER A 318 0.68 4.89 -16.86
N PHE A 319 1.45 4.08 -17.58
CA PHE A 319 1.71 4.26 -19.01
C PHE A 319 0.42 4.13 -19.84
N TRP A 320 -0.54 3.33 -19.37
CA TRP A 320 -1.83 3.08 -20.01
C TRP A 320 -3.00 3.84 -19.35
N LYS A 321 -2.78 4.82 -18.47
CA LYS A 321 -3.89 5.60 -17.91
C LYS A 321 -4.80 6.21 -19.00
N PRO A 322 -6.07 6.50 -18.73
CA PRO A 322 -6.90 7.29 -19.64
C PRO A 322 -6.40 8.73 -19.82
N ALA A 323 -6.88 9.42 -20.86
CA ALA A 323 -6.55 10.83 -21.09
C ALA A 323 -7.10 11.73 -19.96
N GLY A 324 -6.41 12.83 -19.67
CA GLY A 324 -6.84 13.82 -18.67
C GLY A 324 -6.54 13.46 -17.21
N GLN A 325 -6.00 12.27 -16.93
CA GLN A 325 -5.48 11.92 -15.61
C GLN A 325 -4.01 12.29 -15.50
N THR A 326 -3.64 13.05 -14.46
CA THR A 326 -2.22 13.31 -14.14
C THR A 326 -1.60 12.10 -13.45
N ASP A 327 -0.32 11.90 -13.68
CA ASP A 327 0.48 10.91 -12.97
C ASP A 327 1.72 11.58 -12.37
N ASP A 328 1.46 12.27 -11.26
CA ASP A 328 2.50 13.00 -10.52
C ASP A 328 3.52 12.04 -9.89
N GLU A 329 3.12 10.80 -9.62
CA GLU A 329 4.01 9.78 -9.04
C GLU A 329 5.10 9.39 -10.04
N ILE A 330 4.76 9.10 -11.30
CA ILE A 330 5.76 8.78 -12.33
C ILE A 330 6.69 9.96 -12.60
N GLY A 331 6.16 11.18 -12.68
CA GLY A 331 7.00 12.38 -12.84
C GLY A 331 8.02 12.51 -11.70
N THR A 332 7.58 12.24 -10.47
CA THR A 332 8.44 12.24 -9.28
C THR A 332 9.46 11.10 -9.30
N ILE A 333 9.06 9.88 -9.67
CA ILE A 333 9.96 8.72 -9.78
C ILE A 333 11.05 8.98 -10.83
N ILE A 334 10.69 9.51 -12.00
CA ILE A 334 11.67 9.89 -13.03
C ILE A 334 12.66 10.89 -12.46
N LYS A 335 12.19 11.93 -11.75
CA LYS A 335 13.04 12.95 -11.14
C LYS A 335 13.98 12.38 -10.06
N GLU A 336 13.48 11.48 -9.21
CA GLU A 336 14.22 10.98 -8.03
C GLU A 336 15.09 9.76 -8.31
N SER A 337 14.84 9.02 -9.39
CA SER A 337 15.50 7.73 -9.64
C SER A 337 15.79 7.46 -11.11
N GLY A 338 15.52 8.39 -12.03
CA GLY A 338 15.63 8.18 -13.47
C GLY A 338 17.03 7.77 -13.94
N ASP A 339 18.09 8.20 -13.25
CA ASP A 339 19.49 7.88 -13.54
C ASP A 339 19.84 6.40 -13.33
N ARG A 340 19.03 5.72 -12.50
CA ARG A 340 19.15 4.30 -12.16
C ARG A 340 18.26 3.40 -13.01
N LEU A 341 17.30 3.98 -13.74
CA LEU A 341 16.36 3.24 -14.58
C LEU A 341 16.99 2.93 -15.94
N LYS A 342 16.83 1.68 -16.39
CA LYS A 342 17.27 1.25 -17.74
C LYS A 342 16.41 1.81 -18.86
N ARG A 343 15.14 2.10 -18.56
CA ARG A 343 14.16 2.66 -19.47
C ARG A 343 13.30 3.65 -18.69
N LEU A 344 13.02 4.80 -19.29
CA LEU A 344 12.09 5.77 -18.74
C LEU A 344 10.76 5.68 -19.47
N TYR A 345 9.68 5.59 -18.71
CA TYR A 345 8.32 5.70 -19.23
C TYR A 345 7.70 6.98 -18.72
N GLY A 346 7.20 7.82 -19.62
CA GLY A 346 6.56 9.07 -19.23
C GLY A 346 6.03 9.87 -20.40
N THR A 347 5.45 11.03 -20.10
CA THR A 347 5.08 12.01 -21.12
C THR A 347 6.33 12.72 -21.65
N PRO A 348 6.27 13.30 -22.87
CA PRO A 348 7.36 14.13 -23.39
C PRO A 348 7.81 15.21 -22.42
N ALA A 349 6.88 15.87 -21.71
CA ALA A 349 7.22 16.89 -20.72
C ALA A 349 8.03 16.32 -19.53
N GLN A 350 7.65 15.14 -19.01
CA GLN A 350 8.38 14.49 -17.91
C GLN A 350 9.79 14.06 -18.35
N ILE A 351 9.92 13.49 -19.56
CA ILE A 351 11.20 13.04 -20.11
C ILE A 351 12.14 14.24 -20.37
N LEU A 352 11.63 15.34 -20.92
CA LEU A 352 12.41 16.55 -21.16
C LEU A 352 12.83 17.22 -19.85
N ALA A 353 11.94 17.30 -18.86
CA ALA A 353 12.25 17.86 -17.54
C ALA A 353 13.38 17.08 -16.84
N TYR A 354 13.41 15.76 -17.01
CA TYR A 354 14.53 14.93 -16.54
C TYR A 354 15.82 15.21 -17.32
N SER A 355 15.73 15.19 -18.65
CA SER A 355 16.89 15.30 -19.53
C SER A 355 17.63 16.63 -19.40
N ASN A 356 16.92 17.71 -19.06
CA ASN A 356 17.51 19.04 -18.87
C ASN A 356 18.30 19.19 -17.56
N ASN A 357 18.06 18.33 -16.56
CA ASN A 357 18.63 18.45 -15.21
C ASN A 357 19.76 17.45 -14.93
N GLU A 358 19.97 16.46 -15.79
CA GLU A 358 20.78 15.28 -15.46
C GLU A 358 22.02 15.13 -16.34
N THR A 359 23.07 14.54 -15.75
CA THR A 359 24.38 14.33 -16.41
C THR A 359 24.41 13.10 -17.32
N ARG A 360 23.40 12.21 -17.24
CA ARG A 360 23.34 10.97 -18.03
C ARG A 360 21.98 10.76 -18.69
N PRO A 361 21.91 10.77 -20.04
CA PRO A 361 20.66 10.52 -20.75
C PRO A 361 20.24 9.04 -20.63
N PRO A 362 18.92 8.76 -20.61
CA PRO A 362 18.40 7.40 -20.59
C PRO A 362 18.78 6.68 -21.88
N LYS A 363 18.96 5.35 -21.83
CA LYS A 363 19.29 4.57 -23.04
C LYS A 363 18.06 4.28 -23.91
N LYS A 364 16.91 4.07 -23.27
CA LYS A 364 15.65 3.67 -23.90
C LYS A 364 14.48 4.45 -23.31
N LEU A 365 13.50 4.76 -24.14
CA LEU A 365 12.29 5.50 -23.76
C LEU A 365 11.03 4.74 -24.14
N GLY A 366 10.03 4.84 -23.26
CA GLY A 366 8.63 4.63 -23.57
C GLY A 366 7.88 5.95 -23.45
N VAL A 367 7.31 6.42 -24.55
CA VAL A 367 6.71 7.76 -24.63
C VAL A 367 5.19 7.65 -24.65
N ARG A 368 4.53 8.33 -23.71
CA ARG A 368 3.07 8.39 -23.62
C ARG A 368 2.55 9.68 -24.25
N LEU A 369 1.70 9.54 -25.27
CA LEU A 369 1.08 10.64 -26.00
C LEU A 369 -0.42 10.66 -25.68
N SER A 370 -0.91 11.77 -25.14
CA SER A 370 -2.31 11.94 -24.75
C SER A 370 -2.98 13.19 -25.31
N SER A 371 -2.19 14.07 -25.93
CA SER A 371 -2.66 15.35 -26.45
C SER A 371 -1.79 15.85 -27.61
N MET A 372 -2.29 16.84 -28.37
CA MET A 372 -1.49 17.54 -29.38
C MET A 372 -0.18 18.12 -28.79
N LYS A 373 -0.25 18.65 -27.56
CA LYS A 373 0.91 19.22 -26.85
C LYS A 373 2.00 18.18 -26.55
N ASP A 374 1.64 16.90 -26.44
CA ASP A 374 2.62 15.83 -26.29
C ASP A 374 3.29 15.56 -27.64
N VAL A 375 2.51 15.48 -28.72
CA VAL A 375 3.01 15.23 -30.08
C VAL A 375 4.00 16.31 -30.52
N GLU A 376 3.67 17.59 -30.29
CA GLU A 376 4.55 18.73 -30.64
C GLU A 376 5.93 18.65 -29.95
N ARG A 377 6.00 18.04 -28.76
CA ARG A 377 7.24 17.87 -28.00
C ARG A 377 8.07 16.66 -28.42
N CYS A 378 7.56 15.76 -29.26
CA CYS A 378 8.32 14.57 -29.66
C CYS A 378 9.61 14.93 -30.40
N ALA A 379 9.63 16.01 -31.17
CA ALA A 379 10.85 16.50 -31.84
C ALA A 379 11.95 16.91 -30.83
N GLU A 380 11.56 17.46 -29.68
CA GLU A 380 12.51 17.78 -28.61
C GLU A 380 13.00 16.50 -27.92
N VAL A 381 12.09 15.56 -27.64
CA VAL A 381 12.45 14.25 -27.07
C VAL A 381 13.43 13.49 -27.98
N ALA A 382 13.29 13.61 -29.31
CA ALA A 382 14.23 13.02 -30.27
C ALA A 382 15.68 13.51 -30.08
N ARG A 383 15.87 14.74 -29.57
CA ARG A 383 17.19 15.34 -29.32
C ARG A 383 17.85 14.85 -28.04
N VAL A 384 17.11 14.14 -27.16
CA VAL A 384 17.66 13.54 -25.92
C VAL A 384 18.69 12.44 -26.23
N GLY A 385 18.71 11.92 -27.46
CA GLY A 385 19.68 10.90 -27.88
C GLY A 385 19.37 9.49 -27.37
N ALA A 386 18.18 9.28 -26.82
CA ALA A 386 17.69 7.99 -26.33
C ALA A 386 16.81 7.30 -27.38
N SER A 387 16.93 5.98 -27.51
CA SER A 387 16.10 5.21 -28.45
C SER A 387 14.67 5.07 -27.92
N VAL A 388 13.68 5.56 -28.68
CA VAL A 388 12.26 5.36 -28.37
C VAL A 388 11.85 3.96 -28.84
N ARG A 389 11.48 3.09 -27.89
CA ARG A 389 11.05 1.71 -28.16
C ARG A 389 9.54 1.55 -28.10
N ASP A 390 8.92 2.18 -27.12
CA ASP A 390 7.50 2.08 -26.83
C ASP A 390 6.84 3.43 -27.07
N VAL A 391 5.71 3.44 -27.76
CA VAL A 391 4.85 4.62 -27.83
C VAL A 391 3.42 4.23 -27.47
N CYS A 392 2.86 4.91 -26.48
CA CYS A 392 1.46 4.76 -26.08
C CYS A 392 0.63 5.90 -26.63
N PHE A 393 -0.38 5.56 -27.42
CA PHE A 393 -1.32 6.49 -28.04
C PHE A 393 -2.64 6.44 -27.30
N VAL A 394 -2.94 7.51 -26.56
CA VAL A 394 -4.23 7.64 -25.88
C VAL A 394 -5.18 8.45 -26.76
N ARG A 395 -6.47 8.13 -26.69
CA ARG A 395 -7.50 8.89 -27.41
C ARG A 395 -7.42 10.39 -27.04
N GLY A 396 -7.37 11.25 -28.04
CA GLY A 396 -7.07 12.68 -27.90
C GLY A 396 -5.82 13.12 -28.69
N VAL A 397 -4.98 12.16 -29.07
CA VAL A 397 -3.88 12.35 -30.01
C VAL A 397 -4.40 12.53 -31.44
N PRO A 398 -3.87 13.49 -32.24
CA PRO A 398 -4.26 13.70 -33.64
C PRO A 398 -4.08 12.47 -34.54
N TYR A 399 -4.93 12.33 -35.57
CA TYR A 399 -4.89 11.20 -36.50
C TYR A 399 -3.60 11.13 -37.35
N ASN A 400 -2.97 12.28 -37.63
CA ASN A 400 -1.74 12.38 -38.42
C ASN A 400 -0.46 12.16 -37.59
N THR A 401 -0.58 11.76 -36.32
CA THR A 401 0.57 11.63 -35.41
C THR A 401 1.60 10.64 -35.94
N GLY A 402 1.19 9.50 -36.50
CA GLY A 402 2.13 8.56 -37.09
C GLY A 402 3.00 9.17 -38.21
N VAL A 403 2.43 10.11 -39.00
CA VAL A 403 3.14 10.74 -40.12
C VAL A 403 4.22 11.64 -39.56
N TYR A 404 3.84 12.42 -38.54
CA TYR A 404 4.73 13.31 -37.83
C TYR A 404 5.87 12.54 -37.16
N LEU A 405 5.57 11.46 -36.42
CA LEU A 405 6.58 10.62 -35.77
C LEU A 405 7.58 10.03 -36.78
N ARG A 406 7.10 9.57 -37.93
CA ARG A 406 7.96 9.12 -39.03
C ARG A 406 8.86 10.25 -39.55
N GLY A 407 8.33 11.46 -39.69
CA GLY A 407 9.07 12.63 -40.13
C GLY A 407 10.24 13.01 -39.20
N ILE A 408 10.11 12.74 -37.90
CA ILE A 408 11.20 12.91 -36.92
C ILE A 408 12.03 11.63 -36.70
N SER A 409 11.92 10.66 -37.62
CA SER A 409 12.67 9.39 -37.61
C SER A 409 12.43 8.52 -36.36
N TRP A 410 11.26 8.61 -35.74
CA TRP A 410 10.88 7.65 -34.70
C TRP A 410 10.44 6.34 -35.33
N MET A 411 11.10 5.25 -34.92
CA MET A 411 10.79 3.88 -35.35
C MET A 411 10.60 2.96 -34.14
N PRO A 412 9.55 3.18 -33.33
CA PRO A 412 9.27 2.33 -32.18
C PRO A 412 8.83 0.93 -32.61
N CYS A 413 9.25 -0.07 -31.84
CA CYS A 413 8.93 -1.47 -32.07
C CYS A 413 7.64 -1.91 -31.36
N GLN A 414 7.20 -1.18 -30.33
CA GLN A 414 5.97 -1.46 -29.60
C GLN A 414 5.04 -0.26 -29.61
N TRP A 415 3.80 -0.49 -30.07
CA TRP A 415 2.76 0.50 -30.17
C TRP A 415 1.62 0.10 -29.25
N HIS A 416 1.30 0.97 -28.30
CA HIS A 416 0.32 0.70 -27.26
C HIS A 416 -0.93 1.56 -27.53
N PHE A 417 -2.10 0.94 -27.57
CA PHE A 417 -3.39 1.61 -27.72
C PHE A 417 -4.32 1.16 -26.60
N PRO A 418 -4.24 1.79 -25.41
CA PRO A 418 -5.11 1.45 -24.30
C PRO A 418 -6.55 1.83 -24.59
N ASP A 419 -7.48 1.00 -24.11
CA ASP A 419 -8.92 1.26 -24.15
C ASP A 419 -9.49 1.38 -25.59
N LEU A 420 -8.86 0.70 -26.56
CA LEU A 420 -9.29 0.72 -27.97
C LEU A 420 -10.70 0.12 -28.12
N LYS A 421 -11.58 0.82 -28.83
CA LYS A 421 -12.96 0.42 -29.14
C LYS A 421 -13.29 0.63 -30.60
N ASP A 422 -14.42 0.09 -31.06
CA ASP A 422 -14.83 0.10 -32.47
C ASP A 422 -14.82 1.51 -33.10
N SER A 423 -15.28 2.52 -32.36
CA SER A 423 -15.34 3.91 -32.82
C SER A 423 -13.97 4.56 -33.04
N ASP A 424 -12.91 3.95 -32.51
CA ASP A 424 -11.56 4.47 -32.56
C ASP A 424 -10.72 3.82 -33.67
N LEU A 425 -11.23 2.80 -34.35
CA LEU A 425 -10.50 2.06 -35.38
C LEU A 425 -10.00 2.95 -36.54
N ASP A 426 -10.81 3.91 -37.01
CA ASP A 426 -10.36 4.83 -38.07
C ASP A 426 -9.20 5.72 -37.63
N TRP A 427 -9.24 6.19 -36.37
CA TRP A 427 -8.15 6.94 -35.76
C TRP A 427 -6.90 6.08 -35.59
N PHE A 428 -7.06 4.86 -35.11
CA PHE A 428 -5.99 3.87 -34.96
C PHE A 428 -5.29 3.59 -36.31
N PHE A 429 -6.05 3.29 -37.36
CA PHE A 429 -5.49 3.02 -38.69
C PHE A 429 -4.83 4.26 -39.31
N ALA A 430 -5.36 5.46 -39.06
CA ALA A 430 -4.72 6.69 -39.52
C ALA A 430 -3.33 6.90 -38.88
N ILE A 431 -3.20 6.58 -37.59
CA ILE A 431 -1.91 6.62 -36.88
C ILE A 431 -0.94 5.58 -37.44
N LEU A 432 -1.39 4.35 -37.73
CA LEU A 432 -0.53 3.31 -38.28
C LEU A 432 -0.24 3.45 -39.79
N SER A 433 -1.01 4.27 -40.51
CA SER A 433 -0.88 4.43 -41.96
C SER A 433 0.55 4.66 -42.49
N PRO A 434 1.38 5.46 -41.82
CA PRO A 434 2.74 5.75 -42.30
C PRO A 434 3.73 4.60 -42.07
N VAL A 435 3.31 3.57 -41.32
CA VAL A 435 4.11 2.42 -40.85
C VAL A 435 4.12 1.26 -41.86
N TYR A 436 3.32 1.32 -42.92
CA TYR A 436 3.14 0.26 -43.94
C TYR A 436 4.37 -0.05 -44.84
N PHE A 437 5.59 0.37 -44.49
CA PHE A 437 6.83 0.07 -45.24
C PHE A 437 8.04 -0.11 -44.30
N PRO A 438 8.94 -1.05 -44.62
CA PRO A 438 9.11 -2.28 -43.86
C PRO A 438 9.71 -2.00 -42.47
N LEU A 439 8.86 -1.93 -41.44
CA LEU A 439 9.33 -2.30 -40.12
C LEU A 439 9.58 -3.82 -40.13
N LYS A 440 10.77 -4.26 -39.71
CA LYS A 440 11.09 -5.70 -39.61
C LYS A 440 10.15 -6.44 -38.66
N TYR A 441 9.55 -5.74 -37.72
CA TYR A 441 8.67 -6.29 -36.69
C TYR A 441 7.82 -5.17 -36.05
N LEU A 442 6.51 -5.38 -35.91
CA LEU A 442 5.59 -4.48 -35.20
C LEU A 442 4.85 -5.24 -34.10
N ASN A 443 4.99 -4.80 -32.85
CA ASN A 443 4.18 -5.29 -31.73
C ASN A 443 3.08 -4.31 -31.41
N LEU A 444 1.84 -4.77 -31.46
CA LEU A 444 0.68 -4.02 -31.05
C LEU A 444 0.24 -4.48 -29.66
N VAL A 445 0.11 -3.56 -28.72
CA VAL A 445 -0.28 -3.85 -27.34
C VAL A 445 -1.62 -3.16 -27.05
N LEU A 446 -2.64 -3.95 -26.78
CA LEU A 446 -4.04 -3.53 -26.64
C LEU A 446 -4.55 -3.89 -25.24
N PRO A 447 -4.17 -3.14 -24.20
CA PRO A 447 -4.69 -3.36 -22.86
C PRO A 447 -6.12 -2.81 -22.75
N ARG A 448 -7.01 -3.54 -22.07
CA ARG A 448 -8.42 -3.19 -21.87
C ARG A 448 -9.16 -2.82 -23.16
N ASP A 449 -8.83 -3.48 -24.27
CA ASP A 449 -9.62 -3.28 -25.48
C ASP A 449 -11.09 -3.65 -25.22
N SER A 450 -11.97 -2.87 -25.83
CA SER A 450 -13.42 -3.06 -25.76
C SER A 450 -13.97 -3.20 -27.18
N LEU A 451 -13.22 -3.89 -28.04
CA LEU A 451 -13.63 -4.18 -29.39
C LEU A 451 -14.76 -5.21 -29.37
N SER A 452 -15.79 -4.97 -30.17
CA SER A 452 -16.77 -6.01 -30.47
C SER A 452 -16.14 -7.07 -31.39
N GLU A 453 -16.79 -8.21 -31.56
CA GLU A 453 -16.41 -9.22 -32.57
C GLU A 453 -16.24 -8.58 -33.97
N ALA A 454 -17.14 -7.67 -34.36
CA ALA A 454 -17.06 -6.96 -35.63
C ALA A 454 -15.85 -6.00 -35.67
N GLY A 455 -15.57 -5.32 -34.56
CA GLY A 455 -14.41 -4.45 -34.40
C GLY A 455 -13.08 -5.22 -34.48
N ALA A 456 -12.97 -6.33 -33.76
CA ALA A 456 -11.81 -7.22 -33.76
C ALA A 456 -11.55 -7.80 -35.15
N ARG A 457 -12.59 -8.29 -35.83
CA ARG A 457 -12.49 -8.77 -37.21
C ARG A 457 -12.03 -7.67 -38.17
N ARG A 458 -12.59 -6.46 -38.06
CA ARG A 458 -12.18 -5.31 -38.87
C ARG A 458 -10.71 -4.95 -38.65
N LEU A 459 -10.24 -5.01 -37.41
CA LEU A 459 -8.85 -4.79 -37.05
C LEU A 459 -7.95 -5.83 -37.71
N LEU A 460 -8.22 -7.11 -37.47
CA LEU A 460 -7.38 -8.21 -37.94
C LEU A 460 -7.33 -8.28 -39.47
N MET A 461 -8.47 -8.14 -40.16
CA MET A 461 -8.52 -8.14 -41.63
C MET A 461 -7.63 -7.06 -42.25
N LYS A 462 -7.69 -5.84 -41.68
CA LYS A 462 -6.91 -4.73 -42.20
C LYS A 462 -5.43 -4.87 -41.87
N MET A 463 -5.10 -5.32 -40.65
CA MET A 463 -3.71 -5.55 -40.26
C MET A 463 -3.07 -6.69 -41.06
N ALA A 464 -3.80 -7.76 -41.37
CA ALA A 464 -3.29 -8.91 -42.13
C ALA A 464 -3.02 -8.56 -43.60
N ALA A 465 -3.77 -7.59 -44.16
CA ALA A 465 -3.52 -7.08 -45.50
C ALA A 465 -2.23 -6.24 -45.58
N ASP A 466 -1.91 -5.53 -44.50
CA ASP A 466 -0.90 -4.47 -44.51
C ASP A 466 0.43 -4.88 -43.84
N PHE A 467 0.46 -5.96 -43.05
CA PHE A 467 1.64 -6.38 -42.28
C PHE A 467 1.90 -7.89 -42.39
N THR A 468 3.18 -8.26 -42.58
CA THR A 468 3.61 -9.66 -42.72
C THR A 468 4.29 -10.25 -41.48
N ASN A 469 4.82 -9.40 -40.59
CA ASN A 469 5.50 -9.81 -39.34
C ASN A 469 5.01 -8.93 -38.19
N MET A 470 3.89 -9.32 -37.59
CA MET A 470 3.22 -8.56 -36.54
C MET A 470 2.74 -9.50 -35.43
N ALA A 471 2.86 -9.04 -34.19
CA ALA A 471 2.25 -9.69 -33.03
C ALA A 471 1.28 -8.72 -32.33
N ILE A 472 0.10 -9.21 -31.95
CA ILE A 472 -0.89 -8.48 -31.17
C ILE A 472 -0.93 -9.06 -29.76
N TYR A 473 -0.78 -8.21 -28.75
CA TYR A 473 -0.90 -8.57 -27.34
C TYR A 473 -2.17 -7.95 -26.77
N CYS A 474 -3.09 -8.79 -26.31
CA CYS A 474 -4.39 -8.36 -25.76
C CYS A 474 -4.80 -9.22 -24.56
N GLU A 475 -5.77 -8.78 -23.77
CA GLU A 475 -6.19 -9.51 -22.57
C GLU A 475 -6.88 -10.84 -22.92
N PRO A 476 -6.88 -11.85 -22.01
CA PRO A 476 -7.42 -13.18 -22.28
C PRO A 476 -8.88 -13.24 -22.77
N HIS A 477 -9.64 -12.18 -22.55
CA HIS A 477 -11.06 -12.07 -22.88
C HIS A 477 -11.34 -11.14 -24.07
N SER A 478 -10.30 -10.69 -24.79
CA SER A 478 -10.47 -9.88 -26.00
C SER A 478 -11.09 -10.72 -27.12
N GLU A 479 -12.00 -10.12 -27.89
CA GLU A 479 -12.56 -10.72 -29.11
C GLU A 479 -11.52 -10.92 -30.21
N ILE A 480 -10.31 -10.33 -30.06
CA ILE A 480 -9.17 -10.60 -30.93
C ILE A 480 -8.66 -12.03 -30.70
N MET A 481 -8.67 -12.53 -29.46
CA MET A 481 -8.16 -13.87 -29.10
C MET A 481 -9.06 -15.00 -29.62
N THR A 482 -10.35 -14.73 -29.79
CA THR A 482 -11.35 -15.70 -30.24
C THR A 482 -11.46 -15.79 -31.76
N SER A 483 -10.86 -14.84 -32.50
CA SER A 483 -10.90 -14.79 -33.96
C SER A 483 -9.96 -15.82 -34.59
N ASN A 484 -10.49 -16.64 -35.51
CA ASN A 484 -9.76 -17.68 -36.23
C ASN A 484 -8.91 -17.14 -37.42
N GLU A 485 -8.52 -15.87 -37.44
CA GLU A 485 -7.72 -15.32 -38.53
C GLU A 485 -6.24 -15.74 -38.40
N THR A 486 -5.80 -16.61 -39.32
CA THR A 486 -4.55 -17.37 -39.21
C THR A 486 -3.28 -16.61 -39.62
N ALA A 487 -3.38 -15.33 -39.99
CA ALA A 487 -2.26 -14.57 -40.54
C ALA A 487 -1.48 -13.73 -39.51
N ILE A 488 -2.07 -13.46 -38.34
CA ILE A 488 -1.46 -12.59 -37.32
C ILE A 488 -1.27 -13.39 -36.02
N GLU A 489 -0.06 -13.37 -35.48
CA GLU A 489 0.20 -13.94 -34.17
C GLU A 489 -0.46 -13.09 -33.08
N CYS A 490 -1.42 -13.67 -32.37
CA CYS A 490 -2.07 -13.02 -31.25
C CYS A 490 -1.65 -13.72 -29.95
N TRP A 491 -1.19 -12.93 -28.99
CA TRP A 491 -0.62 -13.39 -27.72
C TRP A 491 -1.40 -12.80 -26.54
N GLU A 492 -1.48 -13.56 -25.45
CA GLU A 492 -2.01 -13.06 -24.19
C GLU A 492 -1.10 -11.97 -23.62
N LEU A 493 -1.69 -10.82 -23.29
CA LEU A 493 -1.05 -9.74 -22.55
C LEU A 493 -1.02 -10.12 -21.07
N SER A 494 0.11 -10.67 -20.64
CA SER A 494 0.40 -11.07 -19.28
C SER A 494 1.69 -10.41 -18.80
N THR A 495 1.94 -10.44 -17.50
CA THR A 495 3.23 -9.98 -16.98
C THR A 495 4.39 -10.75 -17.61
N ILE A 496 4.20 -12.03 -17.93
CA ILE A 496 5.23 -12.85 -18.57
C ILE A 496 5.50 -12.38 -20.00
N SER A 497 4.47 -12.08 -20.81
CA SER A 497 4.69 -11.57 -22.16
C SER A 497 5.26 -10.15 -22.18
N ILE A 498 4.90 -9.31 -21.20
CA ILE A 498 5.55 -8.01 -20.96
C ILE A 498 7.01 -8.20 -20.52
N ILE A 499 7.36 -9.26 -19.79
CA ILE A 499 8.76 -9.54 -19.46
C ILE A 499 9.47 -10.07 -20.73
N ILE A 500 8.99 -11.15 -21.33
CA ILE A 500 9.62 -11.82 -22.47
C ILE A 500 9.77 -10.90 -23.69
N GLY A 501 8.72 -10.16 -24.08
CA GLY A 501 8.79 -9.21 -25.20
C GLY A 501 9.79 -8.07 -24.96
N TYR A 502 10.19 -7.86 -23.71
CA TYR A 502 11.20 -6.88 -23.30
C TYR A 502 12.59 -7.50 -23.03
N PHE A 503 12.67 -8.81 -22.75
CA PHE A 503 13.90 -9.58 -22.49
C PHE A 503 14.38 -10.42 -23.68
N GLN A 504 13.60 -10.59 -24.75
CA GLN A 504 14.10 -11.09 -26.06
C GLN A 504 15.23 -10.20 -26.65
N GLU A 505 15.57 -9.10 -25.98
CA GLU A 505 16.76 -8.28 -26.16
C GLU A 505 18.11 -9.00 -25.88
N PHE A 506 18.14 -10.27 -25.49
CA PHE A 506 19.39 -11.00 -25.16
C PHE A 506 19.83 -12.08 -26.17
N THR A 507 19.11 -12.31 -27.27
CA THR A 507 19.44 -13.39 -28.23
C THR A 507 19.32 -13.01 -29.71
N THR A 508 19.56 -11.75 -30.08
CA THR A 508 19.81 -11.37 -31.49
C THR A 508 20.86 -10.28 -31.59
#